data_AF-A0A844YYW6-F1
#
_entry.id   AF-A0A844YYW6-F1
#
_cell.length_a   1.000
_cell.length_b   1.000
_cell.length_c   1.000
_cell.angle_alpha   90.00
_cell.angle_beta   90.00
_cell.angle_gamma   90.00
#
_symmetry.space_group_name_H-M   'P 1'
#
loop_
_entity.id
_entity.type
_entity.pdbx_description
1 polymer ?
#
loop_
_entity_poly.entity_id
_entity_poly.type
_entity_poly.pdbx_seq_one_letter_code
_entity_poly.pdbx_strand_id
1 'polypeptide(L)'
;MERLKSMSSWTVLEFVTPRGKAARNHPIAWEQTSRPKGFAHLPEQLRDSPAFQFTLTANAHGRVHGLLIDDTFHVVWLDHDHRLYP
;
A
#
# COMPACT_ATOMS: atom_id res chain seq x y z
N MET A 1 -14.06 -9.13 -0.30
CA MET A 1 -14.13 -9.13 1.17
C MET A 1 -13.18 -10.15 1.81
N GLU A 2 -13.20 -11.43 1.42
CA GLU A 2 -12.34 -12.47 2.03
C GLU A 2 -10.85 -12.15 2.09
N ARG A 3 -10.29 -11.48 1.06
CA ARG A 3 -8.87 -11.09 1.09
C ARG A 3 -8.55 -10.07 2.19
N LEU A 4 -9.39 -9.05 2.35
CA LEU A 4 -9.20 -8.07 3.42
C LEU A 4 -9.29 -8.74 4.79
N LYS A 5 -10.28 -9.64 4.96
CA LYS A 5 -10.46 -10.43 6.18
C LYS A 5 -9.27 -11.36 6.47
N SER A 6 -8.69 -11.97 5.44
CA SER A 6 -7.48 -12.79 5.60
C SER A 6 -6.26 -11.93 5.94
N MET A 7 -6.10 -10.78 5.29
CA MET A 7 -4.98 -9.88 5.56
C MET A 7 -5.06 -9.21 6.92
N SER A 8 -6.27 -8.97 7.45
CA SER A 8 -6.43 -8.40 8.79
C SER A 8 -5.96 -9.31 9.92
N SER A 9 -5.66 -10.59 9.64
CA SER A 9 -5.08 -11.51 10.61
C SER A 9 -3.58 -11.72 10.42
N TRP A 10 -2.95 -11.00 9.49
CA TRP A 10 -1.50 -11.11 9.25
C TRP A 10 -0.71 -10.31 10.27
N THR A 11 0.46 -10.80 10.64
CA THR A 11 1.45 -9.98 11.33
C THR A 11 2.11 -9.00 10.37
N VAL A 12 2.79 -7.99 10.91
CA VAL A 12 3.59 -7.02 10.13
C VAL A 12 4.58 -7.72 9.21
N LEU A 13 5.31 -8.72 9.73
CA LEU A 13 6.31 -9.46 8.95
C LEU A 13 5.68 -10.15 7.75
N GLU A 14 4.49 -10.74 7.95
CA GLU A 14 3.74 -11.40 6.88
C GLU A 14 3.23 -10.40 5.83
N PHE A 15 2.88 -9.19 6.26
CA PHE A 15 2.44 -8.12 5.37
C PHE A 15 3.59 -7.44 4.62
N VAL A 16 4.80 -7.33 5.16
CA VAL A 16 5.93 -6.71 4.44
C VAL A 16 6.70 -7.72 3.60
N THR A 17 6.60 -9.01 3.91
CA THR A 17 7.27 -10.06 3.14
C THR A 17 6.49 -10.33 1.84
N PRO A 18 7.15 -10.32 0.67
CA PRO A 18 6.50 -10.64 -0.60
C PRO A 18 5.95 -12.08 -0.61
N ARG A 19 4.64 -12.25 -0.39
CA ARG A 19 3.95 -13.56 -0.39
C ARG A 19 3.27 -13.89 -1.72
N GLY A 20 4.04 -13.82 -2.80
CA GLY A 20 3.58 -14.16 -4.15
C GLY A 20 2.69 -13.08 -4.83
N LYS A 21 2.17 -13.41 -6.01
CA LYS A 21 1.57 -12.44 -6.95
C LYS A 21 0.18 -11.91 -6.54
N ALA A 22 -0.42 -12.43 -5.48
CA ALA A 22 -1.85 -12.25 -5.20
C ALA A 22 -2.19 -10.98 -4.40
N ALA A 23 -1.39 -10.63 -3.39
CA ALA A 23 -1.61 -9.45 -2.56
C ALA A 23 -0.79 -8.24 -3.03
N ARG A 24 0.34 -8.47 -3.73
CA ARG A 24 1.23 -7.43 -4.29
C ARG A 24 1.50 -6.30 -3.28
N ASN A 25 1.66 -6.71 -2.03
CA ASN A 25 2.03 -5.89 -0.89
C ASN A 25 3.51 -5.52 -1.02
N HIS A 26 3.82 -4.26 -1.29
CA HIS A 26 5.20 -3.79 -1.41
C HIS A 26 5.33 -2.30 -1.11
N PRO A 27 6.55 -1.84 -0.73
CA PRO A 27 6.84 -0.42 -0.61
C PRO A 27 6.61 0.31 -1.93
N ILE A 28 6.23 1.59 -1.85
CA ILE A 28 6.10 2.46 -3.02
C ILE A 28 7.43 3.16 -3.28
N ALA A 29 8.04 2.84 -4.42
CA ALA A 29 9.19 3.57 -4.96
C ALA A 29 8.70 4.82 -5.72
N TRP A 30 8.50 5.93 -5.01
CA TRP A 30 7.83 7.13 -5.53
C TRP A 30 8.48 7.69 -6.80
N GLU A 31 9.80 7.62 -6.90
CA GLU A 31 10.58 8.06 -8.05
C GLU A 31 10.23 7.33 -9.35
N GLN A 32 9.59 6.16 -9.26
CA GLN A 32 9.16 5.33 -10.39
C GLN A 32 7.66 5.50 -10.72
N THR A 33 6.99 6.43 -10.04
CA THR A 33 5.54 6.64 -10.17
C THR A 33 5.24 7.91 -10.96
N SER A 34 3.99 8.04 -11.43
CA SER A 34 3.45 9.29 -11.95
C SER A 34 3.30 10.39 -10.88
N ARG A 35 3.57 10.05 -9.60
CA ARG A 35 3.45 10.92 -8.43
C ARG A 35 4.74 10.91 -7.59
N PRO A 36 5.85 11.47 -8.09
CA PRO A 36 7.15 11.42 -7.39
C PRO A 36 7.19 12.16 -6.05
N LYS A 37 6.24 13.07 -5.81
CA LYS A 37 6.09 13.75 -4.51
C LYS A 37 5.30 12.93 -3.48
N GLY A 38 4.75 11.77 -3.86
CA GLY A 38 4.04 10.85 -2.99
C GLY A 38 3.08 11.52 -2.02
N PHE A 39 3.28 11.24 -0.73
CA PHE A 39 2.48 11.77 0.37
C PHE A 39 2.98 13.12 0.91
N ALA A 40 3.53 14.01 0.08
CA ALA A 40 4.03 15.33 0.51
C ALA A 40 2.99 16.22 1.22
N HIS A 41 1.70 15.95 1.04
CA HIS A 41 0.61 16.65 1.72
C HIS A 41 0.44 16.24 3.20
N LEU A 42 1.08 15.16 3.64
CA LEU A 42 1.06 14.72 5.04
C LEU A 42 2.06 15.52 5.90
N PRO A 43 1.81 15.64 7.22
CA PRO A 43 2.78 16.15 8.18
C PRO A 43 4.13 15.45 8.05
N GLU A 44 5.21 16.19 8.27
CA GLU A 44 6.59 15.69 8.13
C GLU A 44 6.83 14.41 8.92
N GLN A 45 6.32 14.35 10.16
CA GLN A 45 6.42 13.18 11.04
C GLN A 45 5.86 11.88 10.42
N LEU A 46 4.90 11.97 9.50
CA LEU A 46 4.30 10.82 8.82
C LEU A 46 5.01 10.47 7.50
N ARG A 47 5.81 11.39 6.94
CA ARG A 47 6.51 11.16 5.67
C ARG A 47 7.67 10.18 5.79
N ASP A 48 8.24 10.06 7.00
CA ASP A 48 9.31 9.11 7.30
C ASP A 48 8.81 7.68 7.45
N SER A 49 7.49 7.48 7.57
CA SER A 49 6.89 6.15 7.66
C SER A 49 6.90 5.44 6.30
N PRO A 50 7.11 4.10 6.26
CA PRO A 50 7.10 3.34 5.02
C PRO A 50 5.77 3.48 4.26
N ALA A 51 5.83 4.10 3.08
CA ALA A 51 4.72 4.09 2.14
C ALA A 51 4.60 2.71 1.49
N PHE A 52 3.45 2.07 1.63
CA PHE A 52 3.16 0.76 1.07
C PHE A 52 1.91 0.79 0.20
N GLN A 53 1.82 -0.21 -0.67
CA GLN A 53 0.61 -0.52 -1.40
C GLN A 53 0.27 -1.99 -1.32
N PHE A 54 -1.00 -2.33 -1.47
CA PHE A 54 -1.46 -3.70 -1.68
C PHE A 54 -2.74 -3.73 -2.52
N THR A 55 -3.13 -4.93 -3.00
CA THR A 55 -4.38 -5.12 -3.74
C THR A 55 -5.33 -6.08 -3.02
N LEU A 56 -6.63 -5.76 -3.06
CA LEU A 56 -7.69 -6.60 -2.50
C LEU A 56 -8.14 -7.71 -3.45
N THR A 57 -7.89 -7.54 -4.74
CA THR A 57 -8.30 -8.44 -5.82
C THR A 57 -7.32 -8.29 -6.97
N ALA A 58 -6.94 -9.36 -7.65
CA ALA A 58 -5.99 -9.27 -8.75
C ALA A 58 -6.51 -8.34 -9.88
N ASN A 59 -5.99 -7.10 -9.93
CA ASN A 59 -6.25 -6.09 -10.95
C ASN A 59 -7.73 -5.68 -11.17
N ALA A 60 -8.67 -6.06 -10.31
CA ALA A 60 -10.10 -5.76 -10.54
C ALA A 60 -10.59 -4.44 -9.92
N HIS A 61 -10.02 -4.04 -8.78
CA HIS A 61 -10.50 -2.89 -7.99
C HIS A 61 -9.38 -1.95 -7.55
N GLY A 62 -8.28 -1.92 -8.29
CA GLY A 62 -7.19 -1.01 -7.99
C GLY A 62 -6.29 -1.44 -6.83
N ARG A 63 -5.67 -0.45 -6.20
CA ARG A 63 -4.75 -0.59 -5.08
C ARG A 63 -5.10 0.33 -3.93
N VAL A 64 -4.75 -0.12 -2.74
CA VAL A 64 -4.78 0.69 -1.52
C VAL A 64 -3.37 1.21 -1.28
N HIS A 65 -3.23 2.51 -1.09
CA HIS A 65 -1.96 3.18 -0.76
C HIS A 65 -2.04 3.81 0.62
N GLY A 66 -0.98 3.65 1.38
CA GLY A 66 -0.96 4.11 2.76
C GLY A 66 0.38 3.99 3.44
N LEU A 67 0.37 4.23 4.74
CA LEU A 67 1.54 4.14 5.61
C LEU A 67 1.39 2.91 6.50
N LEU A 68 2.46 2.14 6.66
CA LEU A 68 2.54 1.11 7.68
C LEU A 68 3.26 1.68 8.90
N ILE A 69 2.53 1.87 9.99
CA ILE A 69 3.04 2.41 11.25
C ILE A 69 2.77 1.37 12.31
N ASP A 70 3.85 0.87 12.93
CA ASP A 70 3.82 -0.27 13.84
C ASP A 70 3.09 -1.48 13.22
N ASP A 71 1.91 -1.82 13.73
CA ASP A 71 1.06 -2.92 13.27
C ASP A 71 -0.15 -2.50 12.45
N THR A 72 -0.28 -1.20 12.18
CA THR A 72 -1.48 -0.61 11.59
C THR A 72 -1.19 -0.02 10.21
N PHE A 73 -2.04 -0.38 9.24
CA PHE A 73 -2.00 0.21 7.90
C PHE A 73 -2.95 1.42 7.82
N HIS A 74 -2.39 2.62 7.72
CA HIS A 74 -3.14 3.86 7.57
C HIS A 74 -3.41 4.15 6.09
N VAL A 75 -4.67 4.02 5.68
CA VAL A 75 -5.08 4.31 4.30
C VAL A 75 -5.01 5.80 4.03
N VAL A 76 -4.30 6.19 2.97
CA VAL A 76 -4.19 7.58 2.50
C VAL A 76 -4.95 7.76 1.19
N TRP A 77 -4.88 6.79 0.28
CA TRP A 77 -5.49 6.87 -1.04
C TRP A 77 -5.95 5.50 -1.55
N LEU A 78 -7.13 5.47 -2.18
CA LEU A 78 -7.64 4.34 -2.96
C LEU A 78 -7.48 4.64 -4.46
N ASP A 79 -6.61 3.89 -5.13
CA ASP A 79 -6.33 4.02 -6.56
C ASP A 79 -7.09 2.95 -7.35
N HIS A 80 -8.39 3.15 -7.53
CA HIS A 80 -9.26 2.20 -8.23
C HIS A 80 -8.79 1.89 -9.67
N ASP A 81 -8.21 2.89 -10.34
CA ASP A 81 -7.89 2.85 -11.77
C ASP A 81 -6.40 2.55 -12.06
N HIS A 82 -5.62 2.17 -11.04
CA HIS A 82 -4.18 1.86 -11.17
C HIS A 82 -3.33 2.99 -11.77
N ARG A 83 -3.63 4.25 -11.45
CA ARG A 83 -2.98 5.42 -12.05
C ARG A 83 -1.65 5.79 -11.41
N LEU A 84 -1.23 5.12 -10.34
CA LEU A 84 0.04 5.45 -9.68
C LEU A 84 1.27 5.17 -10.58
N TYR A 85 1.26 4.09 -11.35
CA TYR A 85 2.37 3.76 -12.26
C TYR A 85 1.99 4.10 -13.72
N PRO A 86 2.95 4.53 -14.55
CA PRO A 86 2.75 4.71 -16.00
C PRO A 86 2.38 3.41 -16.74
#